data_AF-A0A4Y7QKC5-F1
#
_entry.id   AF-A0A4Y7QKC5-F1
#
_cell.length_a   1.000
_cell.length_b   1.000
_cell.length_c   1.000
_cell.angle_alpha   90.00
_cell.angle_beta   90.00
_cell.angle_gamma   90.00
#
_symmetry.space_group_name_H-M   'P 1'
#
loop_
_entity.id
_entity.type
_entity.pdbx_description
1 polymer ?
#
loop_
_entity_poly.entity_id
_entity_poly.type
_entity_poly.pdbx_seq_one_letter_code
_entity_poly.pdbx_strand_id
1 'polypeptide(L)'
;MPPPSDHPSLKLQLMPEPFCVLQFSISDTSNLEHLHSLITASVLPSGTGFVSITRTPDEISVVVDVPGGGDFIQKDKFAWKCIKIVGPMDFGLTGVMCDITTPLKAAKIPIFALSTWNTDYILVGIDRFEEAIDVLKADDWGFHLVENH
;
A
#
# COMPACT_ATOMS: atom_id res chain seq x y z
N MET A 1 16.43 -11.01 11.60
CA MET A 1 16.41 -10.73 13.04
C MET A 1 15.19 -9.87 13.19
N PRO A 2 14.14 -10.30 13.92
CA PRO A 2 12.97 -9.47 14.10
C PRO A 2 13.43 -8.12 14.67
N PRO A 3 12.81 -6.99 14.28
CA PRO A 3 13.16 -5.73 14.88
C PRO A 3 12.99 -5.81 16.41
N PRO A 4 13.76 -5.05 17.20
CA PRO A 4 13.60 -5.06 18.65
C PRO A 4 12.13 -4.74 18.99
N SER A 5 11.43 -5.71 19.57
CA SER A 5 9.99 -5.72 19.84
C SER A 5 9.48 -4.53 20.68
N ASP A 6 10.39 -3.74 21.24
CA ASP A 6 10.09 -2.70 22.20
C ASP A 6 10.10 -1.29 21.59
N HIS A 7 10.34 -1.13 20.27
CA HIS A 7 10.25 0.19 19.65
C HIS A 7 8.81 0.52 19.23
N PRO A 8 8.17 1.57 19.78
CA PRO A 8 6.76 1.90 19.53
C PRO A 8 6.45 2.26 18.07
N SER A 9 7.46 2.54 17.25
CA SER A 9 7.35 2.96 15.84
C SER A 9 7.38 1.83 14.80
N LEU A 10 7.22 0.56 15.20
CA LEU A 10 7.27 -0.60 14.29
C LEU A 10 5.97 -1.43 14.32
N LYS A 11 4.84 -0.77 14.56
CA LYS A 11 3.53 -1.41 14.41
C LYS A 11 3.06 -1.32 12.96
N LEU A 12 2.30 -2.31 12.53
CA LEU A 12 1.66 -2.34 11.23
C LEU A 12 0.18 -1.96 11.38
N GLN A 13 -0.35 -1.17 10.44
CA GLN A 13 -1.75 -0.81 10.38
C GLN A 13 -2.34 -1.35 9.08
N LEU A 14 -3.45 -2.08 9.18
CA LEU A 14 -4.19 -2.51 8.02
C LEU A 14 -5.05 -1.36 7.51
N MET A 15 -4.90 -1.00 6.25
CA MET A 15 -5.76 0.00 5.63
C MET A 15 -7.13 -0.64 5.32
N PRO A 16 -8.25 0.01 5.68
CA PRO A 16 -9.57 -0.60 5.56
C PRO A 16 -9.99 -0.79 4.10
N GLU A 17 -9.73 0.22 3.27
CA GLU A 17 -10.13 0.23 1.87
C GLU A 17 -9.23 -0.68 1.01
N PRO A 18 -9.80 -1.31 -0.04
CA PRO A 18 -8.99 -1.94 -1.07
C PRO A 18 -8.26 -0.88 -1.91
N PHE A 19 -7.18 -1.31 -2.55
CA PHE A 19 -6.33 -0.47 -3.38
C PHE A 19 -6.32 -1.01 -4.82
N CYS A 20 -6.09 -0.11 -5.76
CA CYS A 20 -5.85 -0.43 -7.16
C CYS A 20 -4.48 0.10 -7.59
N VAL A 21 -3.74 -0.71 -8.37
CA VAL A 21 -2.48 -0.31 -9.01
C VAL A 21 -2.69 -0.34 -10.52
N LEU A 22 -2.54 0.83 -11.14
CA LEU A 22 -2.76 1.05 -12.56
C LEU A 22 -1.46 1.52 -13.22
N GLN A 23 -1.21 1.02 -14.43
CA GLN A 23 -0.10 1.43 -15.28
C GLN A 23 -0.67 2.09 -16.55
N PHE A 24 -0.11 3.25 -16.90
CA PHE A 24 -0.45 3.97 -18.12
C PHE A 24 0.80 4.19 -18.97
N SER A 25 0.65 4.07 -20.29
CA SER A 25 1.70 4.43 -21.23
C SER A 25 1.80 5.94 -21.38
N ILE A 26 3.01 6.48 -21.47
CA ILE A 26 3.26 7.92 -21.64
C ILE A 26 2.82 8.41 -23.02
N SER A 27 2.84 7.53 -24.03
CA SER A 27 2.40 7.87 -25.39
C SER A 27 0.88 7.78 -25.58
N ASP A 28 0.16 7.17 -24.63
CA ASP A 28 -1.26 6.96 -24.74
C ASP A 28 -2.04 8.05 -23.99
N THR A 29 -2.53 9.03 -24.75
CA THR A 29 -3.32 10.14 -24.22
C THR A 29 -4.80 9.78 -24.02
N SER A 30 -5.28 8.63 -24.50
CA SER A 30 -6.71 8.27 -24.38
C SER A 30 -7.13 8.04 -22.93
N ASN A 31 -6.17 7.78 -22.05
CA ASN A 31 -6.42 7.51 -20.64
C ASN A 31 -6.29 8.76 -19.74
N LEU A 32 -5.96 9.93 -20.30
CA LEU A 32 -5.80 11.15 -19.52
C LEU A 32 -7.09 11.58 -18.81
N GLU A 33 -8.24 11.41 -19.45
CA GLU A 33 -9.54 11.73 -18.84
C GLU A 33 -9.84 10.80 -17.66
N HIS A 34 -9.54 9.50 -17.80
CA HIS A 34 -9.67 8.53 -16.72
C HIS A 34 -8.73 8.86 -15.56
N LEU A 35 -7.47 9.15 -15.85
CA LEU A 35 -6.48 9.56 -14.84
C LEU A 35 -6.94 10.82 -14.10
N HIS A 36 -7.38 11.84 -14.83
CA HIS A 36 -7.89 13.08 -14.25
C HIS A 36 -9.11 12.83 -13.35
N SER A 37 -10.06 12.00 -13.79
CA SER A 37 -11.24 11.65 -12.99
C SER A 37 -10.86 10.90 -11.71
N LEU A 38 -9.95 9.92 -11.80
CA LEU A 38 -9.51 9.14 -10.64
C LEU A 38 -8.83 10.04 -9.61
N ILE A 39 -7.85 10.84 -10.05
CA ILE A 39 -7.13 11.76 -9.17
C ILE A 39 -8.12 12.72 -8.52
N THR A 40 -8.99 13.35 -9.32
CA THR A 40 -9.98 14.31 -8.83
C THR A 40 -10.87 13.69 -7.76
N ALA A 41 -11.42 12.49 -8.00
CA ALA A 41 -12.27 11.80 -7.05
C ALA A 41 -11.56 11.54 -5.70
N SER A 42 -10.27 11.19 -5.76
CA SER A 42 -9.47 10.87 -4.59
C SER A 42 -8.92 12.07 -3.79
N VAL A 43 -8.93 13.29 -4.35
CA VAL A 43 -8.49 14.52 -3.65
C VAL A 43 -9.64 15.40 -3.15
N LEU A 44 -10.90 15.04 -3.43
CA LEU A 44 -12.06 15.81 -2.97
C LEU A 44 -12.21 15.73 -1.45
N PRO A 45 -12.72 16.79 -0.76
CA PRO A 45 -12.71 16.91 0.70
C PRO A 45 -13.50 15.83 1.47
N SER A 46 -14.43 15.16 0.79
CA SER A 46 -15.21 14.03 1.30
C SER A 46 -14.56 12.67 1.04
N GLY A 47 -13.42 12.64 0.33
CA GLY A 47 -12.63 11.44 0.07
C GLY A 47 -11.54 11.28 1.12
N THR A 48 -11.58 10.18 1.87
CA THR A 48 -10.48 9.74 2.74
C THR A 48 -9.39 9.06 1.90
N GLY A 49 -9.02 9.67 0.76
CA GLY A 49 -8.33 8.98 -0.33
C GLY A 49 -6.81 8.94 -0.19
N PHE A 50 -6.22 7.77 -0.41
CA PHE A 50 -4.80 7.58 -0.69
C PHE A 50 -4.56 7.69 -2.20
N VAL A 51 -3.56 8.47 -2.60
CA VAL A 51 -3.12 8.58 -4.00
C VAL A 51 -1.60 8.63 -4.07
N SER A 52 -1.03 7.79 -4.93
CA SER A 52 0.36 7.90 -5.37
C SER A 52 0.40 7.90 -6.89
N ILE A 53 1.07 8.89 -7.47
CA ILE A 53 1.29 9.01 -8.92
C ILE A 53 2.78 9.11 -9.13
N THR A 54 3.35 8.15 -9.84
CA THR A 54 4.76 8.15 -10.19
C THR A 54 4.91 8.12 -11.70
N ARG A 55 5.60 9.12 -12.26
CA ARG A 55 5.95 9.14 -13.68
C ARG A 55 7.43 8.80 -13.84
N THR A 56 7.71 7.81 -14.67
CA THR A 56 9.06 7.49 -15.14
C THR A 56 9.16 7.84 -16.63
N PRO A 57 10.30 7.61 -17.30
CA PRO A 57 10.39 7.66 -18.75
C PRO A 57 9.64 6.52 -19.47
N ASP A 58 9.26 5.46 -18.74
CA ASP A 58 8.65 4.26 -19.31
C ASP A 58 7.12 4.26 -19.13
N GLU A 59 6.62 4.81 -18.03
CA GLU A 59 5.21 4.74 -17.67
C GLU A 59 4.75 5.85 -16.70
N ILE A 60 3.45 5.85 -16.42
CA ILE A 60 2.86 6.47 -15.24
C ILE A 60 2.20 5.36 -14.42
N SER A 61 2.67 5.14 -13.21
CA SER A 61 2.05 4.23 -12.23
C SER A 61 1.16 5.03 -11.28
N VAL A 62 -0.04 4.53 -11.03
CA VAL A 62 -1.04 5.15 -10.15
C VAL A 62 -1.51 4.13 -9.14
N VAL A 63 -1.42 4.50 -7.87
CA VAL A 63 -1.95 3.72 -6.75
C VAL A 63 -3.01 4.56 -6.06
N VAL A 64 -4.22 4.02 -5.96
CA VAL A 64 -5.36 4.69 -5.32
C VAL A 64 -6.09 3.72 -4.40
N ASP A 65 -6.61 4.20 -3.29
CA ASP A 65 -7.64 3.46 -2.57
C ASP A 65 -8.99 3.61 -3.28
N VAL A 66 -9.87 2.63 -3.07
CA VAL A 66 -11.17 2.56 -3.74
C VAL A 66 -12.26 2.33 -2.71
N PRO A 67 -12.76 3.40 -2.07
CA PRO A 67 -13.83 3.31 -1.09
C PRO A 67 -15.08 2.64 -1.66
N GLY A 68 -15.63 1.65 -0.94
CA GLY A 68 -16.85 0.96 -1.35
C GLY A 68 -16.70 0.05 -2.59
N GLY A 69 -15.47 -0.21 -3.03
CA GLY A 69 -15.17 -1.20 -4.05
C GLY A 69 -15.77 -0.92 -5.43
N GLY A 70 -15.83 0.36 -5.82
CA GLY A 70 -16.47 0.83 -7.06
C GLY A 70 -16.09 0.04 -8.33
N ASP A 71 -16.85 0.24 -9.40
CA ASP A 71 -16.85 -0.57 -10.64
C ASP A 71 -15.47 -0.85 -11.27
N PHE A 72 -14.43 -0.09 -10.89
CA PHE A 72 -13.03 -0.34 -11.24
C PHE A 72 -12.49 -1.69 -10.72
N ILE A 73 -13.01 -2.22 -9.62
CA ILE A 73 -12.54 -3.48 -8.99
C ILE A 73 -13.06 -4.74 -9.70
N GLN A 74 -13.95 -4.63 -10.70
CA GLN A 74 -14.51 -5.80 -11.41
C GLN A 74 -13.46 -6.61 -12.21
N LYS A 75 -12.19 -6.21 -12.22
CA LYS A 75 -11.07 -7.05 -12.64
C LYS A 75 -10.21 -7.38 -11.42
N ASP A 76 -10.52 -8.49 -10.76
CA ASP A 76 -9.82 -9.05 -9.58
C ASP A 76 -8.28 -9.02 -9.65
N LYS A 77 -7.70 -8.93 -10.86
CA LYS A 77 -6.25 -8.84 -11.12
C LYS A 77 -5.56 -7.57 -10.61
N PHE A 78 -6.31 -6.54 -10.22
CA PHE A 78 -5.73 -5.28 -9.74
C PHE A 78 -6.18 -4.92 -8.31
N ALA A 79 -6.79 -5.85 -7.59
CA ALA A 79 -7.23 -5.63 -6.22
C ALA A 79 -6.10 -5.92 -5.23
N TRP A 80 -5.69 -4.90 -4.49
CA TRP A 80 -4.65 -4.97 -3.48
C TRP A 80 -5.23 -4.61 -2.10
N LYS A 81 -4.58 -5.11 -1.06
CA LYS A 81 -4.77 -4.65 0.32
C LYS A 81 -3.46 -4.04 0.80
N CYS A 82 -3.57 -3.02 1.64
CA CYS A 82 -2.42 -2.20 2.02
C CYS A 82 -2.13 -2.30 3.51
N ILE A 83 -0.85 -2.47 3.83
CA ILE A 83 -0.28 -2.45 5.17
C ILE A 83 0.57 -1.19 5.28
N LYS A 84 0.23 -0.32 6.23
CA LYS A 84 0.96 0.91 6.54
C LYS A 84 1.89 0.65 7.73
N ILE A 85 3.11 1.17 7.68
CA ILE A 85 4.00 1.19 8.86
C ILE A 85 3.62 2.39 9.74
N VAL A 86 3.39 2.15 11.03
CA VAL A 86 2.91 3.18 11.97
C VAL A 86 4.06 3.97 12.59
N GLY A 87 4.00 5.29 12.42
CA GLY A 87 4.89 6.27 13.06
C GLY A 87 5.42 7.27 12.03
N PRO A 88 5.86 8.46 12.44
CA PRO A 88 6.87 9.16 11.65
C PRO A 88 8.13 8.31 11.71
N MET A 89 8.62 7.85 10.55
CA MET A 89 9.88 7.15 10.48
C MET A 89 10.96 8.12 10.95
N ASP A 90 11.49 7.92 12.15
CA ASP A 90 12.60 8.73 12.65
C ASP A 90 13.76 8.55 11.66
N PHE A 91 14.34 9.65 11.19
CA PHE A 91 15.29 9.67 10.06
C PHE A 91 16.55 8.80 10.30
N GLY A 92 16.75 8.27 11.51
CA GLY A 92 17.81 7.33 11.87
C GLY A 92 17.45 5.84 11.77
N LEU A 93 16.19 5.47 11.53
CA LEU A 93 15.76 4.08 11.37
C LEU A 93 16.09 3.60 9.96
N THR A 94 17.10 2.72 9.86
CA THR A 94 17.45 2.04 8.61
C THR A 94 17.02 0.59 8.67
N GLY A 95 16.69 0.00 7.52
CA GLY A 95 16.39 -1.43 7.42
C GLY A 95 14.94 -1.83 7.68
N VAL A 96 14.05 -0.93 8.12
CA VAL A 96 12.64 -1.26 8.42
C VAL A 96 11.93 -1.96 7.24
N MET A 97 12.06 -1.41 6.02
CA MET A 97 11.51 -2.06 4.82
C MET A 97 12.15 -3.43 4.57
N CYS A 98 13.45 -3.59 4.84
CA CYS A 98 14.11 -4.89 4.71
C CYS A 98 13.55 -5.89 5.73
N ASP A 99 13.34 -5.47 6.97
CA ASP A 99 12.84 -6.33 8.05
C ASP A 99 11.42 -6.84 7.75
N ILE A 100 10.53 -5.98 7.23
CA ILE A 100 9.16 -6.40 6.87
C ILE A 100 9.16 -7.27 5.60
N THR A 101 9.98 -6.95 4.62
CA THR A 101 9.96 -7.65 3.32
C THR A 101 10.71 -8.98 3.35
N THR A 102 11.59 -9.21 4.34
CA THR A 102 12.32 -10.46 4.51
C THR A 102 11.41 -11.68 4.72
N PRO A 103 10.49 -11.71 5.70
CA PRO A 103 9.59 -12.86 5.88
C PRO A 103 8.63 -13.03 4.68
N LEU A 104 8.14 -11.92 4.10
CA LEU A 104 7.28 -11.97 2.90
C LEU A 104 8.00 -12.57 1.69
N LYS A 105 9.28 -12.22 1.49
CA LYS A 105 10.14 -12.82 0.47
C LYS A 105 10.35 -14.31 0.71
N ALA A 106 10.58 -14.73 1.95
CA ALA A 106 10.74 -16.15 2.29
C ALA A 106 9.48 -16.96 1.96
N ALA A 107 8.30 -16.38 2.19
CA ALA A 107 7.00 -16.95 1.82
C ALA A 107 6.64 -16.80 0.32
N LYS A 108 7.49 -16.13 -0.48
CA LYS A 108 7.26 -15.82 -1.90
C LYS A 108 5.98 -15.02 -2.15
N ILE A 109 5.64 -14.12 -1.24
CA ILE A 109 4.51 -13.21 -1.37
C ILE A 109 4.95 -11.97 -2.15
N PRO A 110 4.40 -11.72 -3.36
CA PRO A 110 4.70 -10.50 -4.10
C PRO A 110 4.14 -9.27 -3.38
N ILE A 111 4.88 -8.18 -3.44
CA ILE A 111 4.49 -6.91 -2.83
C ILE A 111 4.65 -5.76 -3.83
N PHE A 112 3.94 -4.68 -3.56
CA PHE A 112 4.18 -3.38 -4.16
C PHE A 112 4.48 -2.38 -3.04
N ALA A 113 5.71 -1.89 -2.98
CA ALA A 113 6.19 -1.03 -1.91
C ALA A 113 6.11 0.45 -2.31
N LEU A 114 5.66 1.30 -1.39
CA LEU A 114 5.51 2.74 -1.56
C LEU A 114 6.06 3.47 -0.35
N SER A 115 7.02 4.36 -0.58
CA SER A 115 7.52 5.29 0.43
C SER A 115 6.85 6.65 0.29
N THR A 116 6.53 7.27 1.41
CA THR A 116 6.15 8.68 1.48
C THR A 116 7.17 9.44 2.34
N TRP A 117 6.97 10.75 2.51
CA TRP A 117 7.78 11.52 3.44
C TRP A 117 7.68 10.99 4.89
N ASN A 118 6.50 10.54 5.31
CA ASN A 118 6.24 10.20 6.72
C ASN A 118 6.52 8.73 7.04
N THR A 119 6.18 7.83 6.12
CA THR A 119 6.22 6.38 6.35
C THR A 119 6.15 5.61 5.03
N ASP A 120 6.28 4.29 5.11
CA ASP A 120 6.08 3.36 4.00
C ASP A 120 4.77 2.58 4.09
N TYR A 121 4.38 2.08 2.93
CA TYR A 121 3.20 1.29 2.66
C TYR A 121 3.59 0.07 1.82
N ILE A 122 2.99 -1.07 2.13
CA ILE A 122 3.22 -2.33 1.43
C ILE A 122 1.85 -2.84 0.99
N LEU A 123 1.68 -2.94 -0.32
CA LEU A 123 0.50 -3.53 -0.93
C LEU A 123 0.78 -5.01 -1.21
N VAL A 124 -0.20 -5.84 -0.91
CA VAL A 124 -0.21 -7.28 -1.20
C VAL A 124 -1.47 -7.60 -2.00
N GLY A 125 -1.36 -8.51 -2.97
CA GLY A 125 -2.53 -9.00 -3.72
C GLY A 125 -3.59 -9.53 -2.76
N ILE A 126 -4.86 -9.24 -3.05
CA ILE A 126 -5.98 -9.58 -2.14
C ILE A 126 -6.06 -11.08 -1.84
N ASP A 127 -5.65 -11.93 -2.78
CA ASP A 127 -5.60 -13.39 -2.70
C ASP A 127 -4.52 -13.92 -1.75
N ARG A 128 -3.48 -13.12 -1.49
CA ARG A 128 -2.33 -13.46 -0.64
C ARG A 128 -2.29 -12.65 0.66
N PHE A 129 -3.26 -11.77 0.90
CA PHE A 129 -3.21 -10.81 2.01
C PHE A 129 -3.25 -11.48 3.39
N GLU A 130 -4.16 -12.44 3.60
CA GLU A 130 -4.25 -13.16 4.88
C GLU A 130 -2.97 -13.96 5.15
N GLU A 131 -2.40 -14.60 4.13
CA GLU A 131 -1.11 -15.31 4.23
C GLU A 131 0.02 -14.33 4.62
N ALA A 132 0.02 -13.13 4.06
CA ALA A 132 1.01 -12.10 4.43
C ALA A 132 0.87 -11.66 5.88
N ILE A 133 -0.36 -11.51 6.39
CA ILE A 133 -0.61 -11.21 7.80
C ILE A 133 -0.08 -12.33 8.69
N ASP A 134 -0.36 -13.58 8.36
CA ASP A 134 0.09 -14.74 9.14
C ASP A 134 1.62 -14.85 9.17
N VAL A 135 2.27 -14.65 8.02
CA VAL A 135 3.73 -14.63 7.89
C VAL A 135 4.35 -13.51 8.74
N LEU A 136 3.78 -12.31 8.71
CA LEU A 136 4.28 -11.18 9.50
C LEU A 136 4.06 -11.39 10.99
N LYS A 137 2.90 -11.93 11.40
CA LYS A 137 2.65 -12.30 12.80
C LYS A 137 3.61 -13.38 13.30
N ALA A 138 3.93 -14.36 12.47
CA ALA A 138 4.89 -15.41 12.80
C ALA A 138 6.34 -14.90 12.93
N ASP A 139 6.64 -13.73 12.36
CA ASP A 139 7.90 -12.99 12.51
C ASP A 139 7.79 -11.90 13.61
N ASP A 140 6.81 -12.01 14.51
CA ASP A 140 6.56 -11.12 15.65
C ASP A 140 6.15 -9.66 15.32
N TRP A 141 5.64 -9.40 14.11
CA TRP A 141 5.08 -8.08 13.79
C TRP A 141 3.72 -7.85 14.46
N GLY A 142 3.62 -6.75 15.20
CA GLY A 142 2.37 -6.30 15.83
C GLY A 142 1.48 -5.49 14.91
N PHE A 143 0.17 -5.73 14.95
CA PHE A 143 -0.84 -4.98 14.17
C PHE A 143 -1.68 -4.06 15.06
N HIS A 144 -1.98 -2.85 14.58
CA HIS A 144 -2.95 -1.94 15.17
C HIS A 144 -4.24 -1.97 14.34
N LEU A 145 -5.35 -2.32 14.97
CA LEU A 145 -6.67 -2.18 14.37
C LEU A 145 -7.06 -0.71 14.48
N VAL A 146 -7.44 -0.10 13.35
CA VAL A 146 -8.07 1.22 13.38
C VAL A 146 -9.48 1.00 13.93
N GLU A 147 -9.76 1.44 15.15
CA GLU A 147 -11.13 1.56 15.60
C GLU A 147 -11.78 2.66 14.77
N ASN A 148 -12.79 2.30 13.96
CA ASN A 148 -13.60 3.26 13.24
C ASN A 148 -14.31 4.15 14.28
N HIS A 149 -13.99 5.44 14.32
CA HIS A 149 -14.79 6.47 14.99
C HIS A 149 -15.77 7.09 14.01
#